data_AF-A0A6G1RXN1-F1
#
_entry.id   AF-A0A6G1RXN1-F1
#
_cell.length_a   1.000
_cell.length_b   1.000
_cell.length_c   1.000
_cell.angle_alpha   90.00
_cell.angle_beta   90.00
_cell.angle_gamma   90.00
#
_symmetry.space_group_name_H-M   'P 1'
#
loop_
_entity.id
_entity.type
_entity.pdbx_description
1 polymer ?
#
loop_
_entity_poly.entity_id
_entity_poly.type
_entity_poly.pdbx_seq_one_letter_code
_entity_poly.pdbx_strand_id
1 'polypeptide(L)'
;WLNNTKAFGHCTGFHGSTLKWGDIRLRVTETGLEYLEWMGPDNGDVNAKSKRGGTDSRVYATQHSPQTCPVQDYKEYAQRRPPAMRYEDAPFYLSIKPVVNLAALHWYNCQALG
;
A
#
# COMPACT_ATOMS: atom_id res chain seq x y z
N TRP A 1 9.21 -0.15 2.74
CA TRP A 1 8.12 -0.83 2.00
C TRP A 1 7.68 -2.14 2.67
N LEU A 2 8.58 -2.89 3.31
CA LEU A 2 8.23 -4.17 3.95
C LEU A 2 7.21 -4.05 5.09
N ASN A 3 7.20 -2.94 5.85
CA ASN A 3 6.22 -2.76 6.94
C ASN A 3 4.82 -2.52 6.37
N ASN A 4 4.74 -1.82 5.23
CA ASN A 4 3.51 -1.65 4.47
C ASN A 4 2.97 -3.00 3.97
N THR A 5 3.84 -3.83 3.38
CA THR A 5 3.49 -5.18 2.93
C THR A 5 2.99 -6.07 4.06
N LYS A 6 3.66 -6.03 5.22
CA LYS A 6 3.20 -6.79 6.40
C LYS A 6 1.85 -6.31 6.91
N ALA A 7 1.64 -5.00 6.99
CA ALA A 7 0.38 -4.44 7.45
C ALA A 7 -0.79 -4.84 6.52
N PHE A 8 -0.61 -4.72 5.21
CA PHE A 8 -1.65 -5.13 4.26
C PHE A 8 -1.83 -6.65 4.16
N GLY A 9 -0.74 -7.42 4.24
CA GLY A 9 -0.81 -8.89 4.27
C GLY A 9 -1.58 -9.42 5.48
N HIS A 10 -1.47 -8.75 6.63
CA HIS A 10 -2.24 -9.08 7.84
C HIS A 10 -3.71 -8.64 7.75
N CYS A 11 -4.00 -7.56 7.03
CA CYS A 11 -5.33 -6.95 6.91
C CYS A 11 -6.21 -7.57 5.82
N THR A 12 -5.66 -8.20 4.78
CA THR A 12 -6.44 -8.49 3.56
C THR A 12 -6.53 -9.96 3.19
N GLY A 13 -5.73 -10.85 3.80
CA GLY A 13 -5.66 -12.25 3.38
C GLY A 13 -5.37 -12.44 1.88
N PHE A 14 -4.88 -11.37 1.23
CA PHE A 14 -4.86 -11.23 -0.22
C PHE A 14 -3.44 -11.44 -0.76
N HIS A 15 -3.36 -12.03 -1.95
CA HIS A 15 -2.09 -12.23 -2.63
C HIS A 15 -1.60 -10.86 -3.12
N GLY A 16 -0.45 -10.40 -2.64
CA GLY A 16 0.10 -9.08 -3.01
C GLY A 16 0.29 -8.86 -4.52
N SER A 17 0.22 -9.93 -5.32
CA SER A 17 0.34 -9.92 -6.78
C SER A 17 -0.87 -9.32 -7.52
N THR A 18 -2.06 -9.28 -6.91
CA THR A 18 -3.28 -8.75 -7.54
C THR A 18 -3.64 -7.33 -7.07
N LEU A 19 -2.93 -6.80 -6.08
CA LEU A 19 -3.16 -5.45 -5.57
C LEU A 19 -2.69 -4.42 -6.60
N LYS A 20 -3.55 -3.44 -6.92
CA LYS A 20 -3.22 -2.34 -7.83
C LYS A 20 -2.92 -1.06 -7.08
N TRP A 21 -2.24 -0.13 -7.74
CA TRP A 21 -1.87 1.16 -7.19
C TRP A 21 -3.08 2.00 -6.80
N GLY A 22 -4.12 2.01 -7.66
CA GLY A 22 -5.37 2.74 -7.43
C GLY A 22 -6.23 2.15 -6.33
N ASP A 23 -6.03 0.87 -5.98
CA ASP A 23 -6.77 0.22 -4.90
C ASP A 23 -6.39 0.79 -3.53
N ILE A 24 -5.20 1.38 -3.37
CA ILE A 24 -4.75 1.92 -2.08
C ILE A 24 -4.76 3.44 -2.12
N ARG A 25 -5.45 4.04 -1.14
CA ARG A 25 -5.54 5.50 -1.01
C ARG A 25 -5.07 5.95 0.36
N LEU A 26 -4.17 6.94 0.37
CA LEU A 26 -3.81 7.66 1.59
C LEU A 26 -4.90 8.66 1.94
N ARG A 27 -5.44 8.54 3.15
CA ARG A 27 -6.45 9.43 3.72
C ARG A 27 -6.00 9.94 5.08
N VAL A 28 -6.68 10.99 5.54
CA VAL A 28 -6.46 11.59 6.86
C VAL A 28 -7.81 11.73 7.53
N THR A 29 -7.91 11.34 8.80
CA THR A 29 -9.12 11.55 9.60
C THR A 29 -9.29 13.02 9.96
N GLU A 30 -10.46 13.40 10.45
CA GLU A 30 -10.72 14.74 10.98
C GLU A 30 -9.79 15.11 12.15
N THR A 31 -9.31 14.11 12.88
CA THR A 31 -8.33 14.27 13.97
C THR A 31 -6.89 14.42 13.50
N GLY A 32 -6.63 14.42 12.18
CA GLY A 32 -5.30 14.53 11.60
C GLY A 32 -4.51 13.21 11.56
N LEU A 33 -5.15 12.07 11.84
CA LEU A 33 -4.50 10.76 11.79
C LEU A 33 -4.50 10.22 10.36
N GLU A 34 -3.31 10.03 9.79
CA GLU A 34 -3.14 9.44 8.47
C GLU A 34 -3.42 7.92 8.48
N TYR A 35 -4.04 7.42 7.43
CA TYR A 35 -4.27 6.00 7.23
C TYR A 35 -4.34 5.65 5.75
N LEU A 36 -3.98 4.41 5.40
CA LEU A 36 -4.19 3.85 4.08
C LEU A 36 -5.50 3.08 4.07
N GLU A 37 -6.32 3.31 3.07
CA GLU A 37 -7.56 2.59 2.84
C GLU A 37 -7.43 1.76 1.57
N TRP A 38 -7.82 0.48 1.66
CA TRP A 38 -7.95 -0.39 0.51
C TRP A 38 -9.38 -0.35 -0.04
N MET A 39 -9.49 -0.02 -1.33
CA MET A 39 -10.68 0.13 -2.15
C MET A 39 -10.72 -1.00 -3.19
N GLY A 40 -10.75 -2.26 -2.74
CA GLY A 40 -10.69 -3.42 -3.65
C GLY A 40 -11.74 -3.43 -4.76
N PRO A 41 -11.54 -4.23 -5.82
CA PRO A 41 -12.52 -4.39 -6.88
C PRO A 41 -13.76 -5.07 -6.31
N ASP A 42 -14.91 -4.40 -6.46
CA ASP A 42 -16.22 -4.82 -5.98
C ASP A 42 -16.49 -4.60 -4.48
N ASN A 43 -16.77 -3.34 -4.13
CA ASN A 43 -17.71 -3.02 -3.05
C ASN A 43 -19.16 -3.00 -3.62
N GLY A 44 -19.46 -3.94 -4.53
CA GLY A 44 -20.73 -4.09 -5.24
C GLY A 44 -21.67 -5.07 -4.53
N ASP A 45 -21.15 -6.01 -3.73
CA ASP A 45 -21.98 -6.89 -2.92
C ASP A 45 -22.02 -6.47 -1.44
N VAL A 46 -22.95 -5.58 -1.14
CA VAL A 46 -23.48 -5.30 0.21
C VAL A 46 -24.25 -6.53 0.72
N ASN A 47 -23.68 -7.75 0.66
CA ASN A 47 -24.32 -8.94 1.25
C ASN A 47 -23.40 -10.15 1.52
N ALA A 48 -22.08 -10.00 1.58
CA ALA A 48 -21.26 -11.06 2.18
C ALA A 48 -21.12 -10.83 3.68
N LYS A 49 -22.09 -11.33 4.45
CA LYS A 49 -22.02 -11.47 5.90
C LYS A 49 -20.77 -12.25 6.33
N SER A 50 -19.66 -11.55 6.53
CA SER A 50 -18.65 -11.93 7.51
C SER A 50 -18.43 -10.73 8.42
N LYS A 51 -18.91 -10.89 9.65
CA LYS A 51 -18.75 -9.96 10.76
C LYS A 51 -17.27 -9.71 11.06
N ARG A 52 -16.60 -8.81 10.34
CA ARG A 52 -15.45 -8.01 10.80
C ARG A 52 -15.56 -6.67 10.10
N GLY A 53 -15.83 -5.62 10.88
CA GLY A 53 -16.27 -4.31 10.39
C GLY A 53 -15.28 -3.63 9.45
N GLY A 54 -15.71 -2.50 8.85
CA GLY A 54 -14.98 -1.65 7.90
C GLY A 54 -13.65 -1.02 8.41
N THR A 55 -12.97 -1.70 9.31
CA THR A 55 -11.64 -1.44 9.87
C THR A 55 -10.58 -2.37 9.28
N ASP A 56 -10.94 -3.54 8.74
CA ASP A 56 -9.97 -4.52 8.24
C ASP A 56 -9.25 -4.05 6.96
N SER A 57 -9.85 -3.12 6.20
CA SER A 57 -9.24 -2.54 4.99
C SER A 57 -8.43 -1.26 5.27
N ARG A 58 -8.24 -0.88 6.54
CA ARG A 58 -7.59 0.39 6.92
C ARG A 58 -6.33 0.16 7.74
N VAL A 59 -5.24 0.79 7.30
CA VAL A 59 -3.93 0.73 7.95
C VAL A 59 -3.56 2.11 8.47
N TYR A 60 -3.62 2.30 9.78
CA TYR A 60 -3.34 3.59 10.41
C TYR A 60 -1.84 3.84 10.59
N ALA A 61 -1.45 5.12 10.61
CA ALA A 61 -0.10 5.53 10.93
C ALA A 61 0.22 5.23 12.40
N THR A 62 1.35 4.59 12.67
CA THR A 62 1.85 4.38 14.02
C THR A 62 2.79 5.52 14.41
N GLN A 63 2.25 6.52 15.11
CA GLN A 63 3.02 7.72 15.53
C GLN A 63 4.17 7.39 16.49
N HIS A 64 4.02 6.37 17.33
CA HIS A 64 5.01 5.97 18.32
C HIS A 64 6.22 5.22 17.72
N SER A 65 6.09 4.69 16.50
CA SER A 65 7.14 3.93 15.83
C SER A 65 7.22 4.34 14.35
N PRO A 66 7.77 5.52 14.03
CA PRO A 66 7.82 6.04 12.67
C PRO A 66 8.67 5.17 11.73
N GLN A 67 9.69 4.48 12.27
CA GLN A 67 10.56 3.57 11.51
C GLN A 67 9.86 2.29 11.05
N THR A 68 8.76 1.91 11.70
CA THR A 68 7.95 0.75 11.34
C THR A 68 6.54 1.14 10.89
N CYS A 69 6.33 2.43 10.64
CA CYS A 69 5.01 2.96 10.31
C CYS A 69 4.64 2.60 8.86
N PRO A 70 3.58 1.81 8.64
CA PRO A 70 3.19 1.37 7.30
C PRO A 70 2.78 2.53 6.39
N VAL A 71 2.28 3.64 6.96
CA VAL A 71 1.94 4.87 6.24
C VAL A 71 3.21 5.62 5.81
N GLN A 72 4.25 5.68 6.64
CA GLN A 72 5.53 6.29 6.26
C GLN A 72 6.24 5.47 5.19
N ASP A 73 6.27 4.14 5.37
CA ASP A 73 6.75 3.20 4.35
C ASP A 73 6.03 3.39 3.00
N TYR A 74 4.71 3.60 3.01
CA TYR A 74 3.93 3.89 1.80
C TYR A 74 4.30 5.23 1.18
N LYS A 75 4.43 6.31 1.97
CA LYS A 75 4.79 7.63 1.46
C LYS A 75 6.16 7.61 0.79
N GLU A 76 7.15 6.99 1.43
CA GLU A 76 8.47 6.80 0.84
C GLU A 76 8.39 5.94 -0.42
N TYR A 77 7.60 4.87 -0.39
CA TYR A 77 7.37 4.01 -1.56
C TYR A 77 6.76 4.79 -2.74
N ALA A 78 5.71 5.59 -2.49
CA ALA A 78 5.05 6.44 -3.46
C ALA A 78 6.01 7.45 -4.11
N GLN A 79 6.89 8.06 -3.29
CA GLN A 79 7.89 9.02 -3.76
C GLN A 79 8.94 8.35 -4.65
N ARG A 80 9.43 7.17 -4.27
CA ARG A 80 10.44 6.40 -5.01
C ARG A 80 9.86 5.61 -6.18
N ARG A 81 8.54 5.51 -6.28
CA ARG A 81 7.82 4.82 -7.36
C ARG A 81 8.03 5.55 -8.69
N PRO A 82 8.46 4.85 -9.75
CA PRO A 82 8.62 5.44 -11.08
C PRO A 82 7.33 6.13 -11.54
N PRO A 83 7.39 7.34 -12.12
CA PRO A 83 6.19 8.05 -12.60
C PRO A 83 5.36 7.21 -13.57
N ALA A 84 6.01 6.41 -14.42
CA ALA A 84 5.37 5.51 -15.37
C ALA A 84 4.50 4.42 -14.73
N MET A 85 4.64 4.16 -13.41
CA MET A 85 3.87 3.14 -12.68
C MET A 85 2.86 3.75 -11.69
N ARG A 86 2.61 5.06 -11.72
CA ARG A 86 1.68 5.73 -10.79
C ARG A 86 0.23 5.77 -11.29
N TYR A 87 -0.09 5.03 -12.36
CA TYR A 87 -1.47 4.89 -12.85
C TYR A 87 -2.25 3.87 -12.01
N GLU A 88 -3.57 3.99 -12.00
CA GLU A 88 -4.44 3.25 -11.08
C GLU A 88 -4.35 1.72 -11.27
N ASP A 89 -4.30 1.23 -12.50
CA ASP A 89 -4.17 -0.20 -12.80
C ASP A 89 -2.76 -0.78 -12.63
N ALA A 90 -1.77 0.03 -12.26
CA ALA A 90 -0.40 -0.44 -12.11
C ALA A 90 -0.31 -1.44 -10.93
N PRO A 91 0.52 -2.49 -11.02
CA PRO A 91 0.75 -3.39 -9.91
C PRO A 91 1.27 -2.64 -8.68
N PHE A 92 0.66 -2.87 -7.51
CA PHE A 92 0.99 -2.13 -6.31
C PHE A 92 2.41 -2.41 -5.86
N TYR A 93 2.83 -3.67 -5.74
CA TYR A 93 4.22 -4.00 -5.43
C TYR A 93 5.03 -4.11 -6.72
N LEU A 94 6.11 -3.35 -6.80
CA LEU A 94 7.04 -3.36 -7.92
C LEU A 94 8.31 -4.11 -7.53
N SER A 95 8.87 -4.83 -8.50
CA SER A 95 10.17 -5.45 -8.37
C SER A 95 11.25 -4.41 -8.05
N ILE A 96 12.12 -4.71 -7.10
CA ILE A 96 13.25 -3.84 -6.75
C ILE A 96 14.31 -3.97 -7.84
N LYS A 97 14.87 -2.85 -8.29
CA LYS A 97 16.09 -2.89 -9.10
C LYS A 97 17.22 -3.42 -8.22
N PRO A 98 18.08 -4.33 -8.69
CA PRO A 98 19.32 -4.63 -8.00
C PRO A 98 20.13 -3.32 -7.93
N VAL A 99 20.00 -2.61 -6.80
CA VAL A 99 20.61 -1.29 -6.62
C VAL A 99 22.07 -1.52 -6.27
N VAL A 100 22.96 -1.21 -7.20
CA VAL A 100 24.39 -1.02 -6.92
C VAL A 100 24.67 0.37 -6.33
N ASN A 101 23.67 1.26 -6.27
CA ASN A 101 23.80 2.62 -5.76
C ASN A 101 22.54 3.05 -4.97
N LEU A 102 22.72 3.29 -3.66
CA LEU A 102 21.68 3.78 -2.75
C LEU A 102 21.16 5.18 -3.12
N ALA A 103 21.94 5.98 -3.85
CA ALA A 103 21.52 7.32 -4.31
C ALA A 103 20.66 7.30 -5.59
N ALA A 104 20.35 6.12 -6.14
CA ALA A 104 19.51 6.03 -7.34
C ALA A 104 18.13 6.65 -7.08
N LEU A 105 17.70 7.56 -7.96
CA LEU A 105 16.39 8.21 -7.90
C LEU A 105 15.22 7.20 -7.93
N HIS A 106 15.39 6.06 -8.60
CA HIS A 106 14.38 5.03 -8.74
C HIS A 106 14.91 3.67 -8.28
N TRP A 107 14.46 3.22 -7.12
CA TRP A 107 14.81 1.92 -6.55
C TRP A 107 13.96 0.77 -7.11
N TYR A 108 12.85 1.08 -7.79
CA TYR A 108 11.89 0.10 -8.30
C TYR A 108 11.91 0.04 -9.83
N ASN A 109 11.66 -1.15 -10.37
CA ASN A 109 11.41 -1.42 -11.79
C ASN A 109 9.96 -1.11 -12.15
N CYS A 110 9.68 -1.00 -13.44
CA CYS A 110 8.31 -0.90 -13.96
C CYS A 110 7.63 -2.28 -14.10
N GLN A 111 8.02 -3.25 -13.27
CA GLN A 111 7.51 -4.63 -13.31
C GLN A 111 6.92 -4.98 -11.95
N ALA A 112 5.84 -5.76 -11.92
CA ALA A 112 5.23 -6.26 -10.69
C ALA A 112 6.25 -7.10 -9.88
N LEU A 113 6.11 -7.10 -8.56
CA LEU A 113 6.75 -8.08 -7.68
C LEU A 113 5.94 -9.38 -7.78
N GLY A 114 6.55 -10.43 -8.33
CA GLY A 114 5.91 -11.74 -8.59
C GLY A 114 5.65 -12.55 -7.33
#